data_AF-A0A2H4IAI2-F1
#
_entry.id   AF-A0A2H4IAI2-F1
#
_cell.length_a   1.000
_cell.length_b   1.000
_cell.length_c   1.000
_cell.angle_alpha   90.00
_cell.angle_beta   90.00
_cell.angle_gamma   90.00
#
_symmetry.space_group_name_H-M   'P 1'
#
loop_
_entity.id
_entity.type
_entity.pdbx_description
1 polymer ?
#
loop_
_entity_poly.entity_id
_entity_poly.type
_entity_poly.pdbx_seq_one_letter_code
_entity_poly.pdbx_strand_id
1 'polypeptide(L)' 'MPAVLGGLGVTILTTSRGVMTGHAAKKAGVGGEILCNVW' A
#
# COMPACT_ATOMS: atom_id res chain seq x y z
N MET A 1 5.65 -3.92 -1.15
CA MET A 1 4.88 -3.34 -0.03
C MET A 1 4.59 -4.40 1.01
N PRO A 2 4.74 -4.06 2.30
CA PRO A 2 4.56 -5.03 3.38
C PRO A 2 3.12 -5.53 3.38
N ALA A 3 2.95 -6.83 3.61
CA ALA A 3 1.63 -7.40 3.86
C ALA A 3 1.27 -7.17 5.33
N VAL A 4 0.05 -6.68 5.58
CA VAL A 4 -0.49 -6.52 6.93
C VAL A 4 -1.30 -7.77 7.26
N LEU A 5 -1.12 -8.32 8.47
CA LEU A 5 -1.80 -9.55 8.94
C LEU A 5 -1.82 -10.69 7.91
N GLY A 6 -0.67 -11.00 7.31
CA GLY A 6 -0.58 -12.09 6.32
C GLY A 6 -1.39 -11.86 5.04
N GLY A 7 -1.77 -10.61 4.73
CA GLY A 7 -2.55 -10.25 3.55
C GLY A 7 -4.04 -10.02 3.81
N LEU A 8 -4.49 -10.16 5.07
CA LEU A 8 -5.87 -9.87 5.47
C LEU A 8 -6.14 -8.37 5.65
N GLY A 9 -5.10 -7.58 5.94
CA GLY A 9 -5.20 -6.12 6.07
C GLY A 9 -4.85 -5.36 4.78
N VAL A 10 -5.19 -4.07 4.75
CA VAL A 10 -4.89 -3.16 3.63
C VAL A 10 -3.94 -2.07 4.11
N THR A 11 -2.76 -1.96 3.48
CA THR A 11 -1.89 -0.79 3.60
C THR A 11 -2.33 0.28 2.63
N ILE A 12 -2.48 1.52 3.10
CA ILE A 12 -2.74 2.70 2.27
C ILE A 12 -1.47 3.56 2.28
N LEU A 13 -1.02 3.98 1.11
CA LEU A 13 0.19 4.81 0.98
C LEU A 13 0.01 5.90 -0.07
N THR A 14 0.83 6.94 0.07
CA THR A 14 1.09 7.90 -1.00
C THR A 14 1.99 7.26 -2.06
N THR A 15 1.86 7.68 -3.31
CA THR A 15 2.79 7.36 -4.40
C THR A 15 2.90 8.57 -5.32
N SER A 16 3.87 8.53 -6.26
CA SER A 16 3.99 9.56 -7.31
C SER A 16 2.78 9.65 -8.26
N ARG A 17 1.84 8.70 -8.19
CA ARG A 17 0.60 8.68 -9.00
C ARG A 17 -0.66 8.85 -8.15
N GLY A 18 -0.52 9.34 -6.92
CA GLY A 18 -1.61 9.53 -5.96
C GLY A 18 -1.65 8.47 -4.86
N VAL A 19 -2.69 8.53 -4.03
CA VAL A 19 -2.92 7.59 -2.91
C VAL A 19 -3.53 6.30 -3.44
N MET A 20 -2.99 5.16 -3.02
CA MET A 20 -3.52 3.85 -3.43
C MET A 20 -3.29 2.78 -2.35
N THR A 21 -3.77 1.56 -2.61
CA THR A 21 -3.49 0.41 -1.74
C THR A 21 -2.10 -0.16 -2.01
N GLY A 22 -1.53 -0.82 -1.01
CA GLY A 22 -0.20 -1.38 -1.14
C GLY A 22 -0.10 -2.49 -2.19
N HIS A 23 -1.20 -3.19 -2.43
CA HIS A 23 -1.30 -4.16 -3.51
C HIS A 23 -1.27 -3.49 -4.88
N ALA A 24 -2.03 -2.41 -5.07
CA ALA A 24 -2.03 -1.64 -6.32
C ALA A 24 -0.66 -1.03 -6.62
N ALA A 25 -0.01 -0.44 -5.62
CA ALA A 25 1.34 0.12 -5.76
C ALA A 25 2.38 -0.95 -6.12
N LYS A 26 2.32 -2.14 -5.49
CA LYS A 26 3.18 -3.28 -5.84
C LYS A 26 2.96 -3.73 -7.29
N LYS A 27 1.70 -3.83 -7.75
CA LYS A 27 1.37 -4.20 -9.14
C LYS A 27 1.82 -3.13 -10.15
N ALA A 28 1.75 -1.86 -9.77
CA ALA A 28 2.15 -0.72 -10.60
C ALA A 28 3.66 -0.41 -10.57
N GLY A 29 4.43 -1.12 -9.75
CA GLY A 29 5.88 -0.92 -9.61
C GLY A 29 6.26 0.42 -8.98
N VAL A 30 5.40 0.99 -8.14
CA VAL A 30 5.66 2.28 -7.47
C VAL A 30 5.70 2.12 -5.96
N GLY A 31 6.48 2.99 -5.32
CA GLY A 31 6.52 3.12 -3.87
C GLY A 31 6.07 4.50 -3.41
N GLY A 32 6.17 4.70 -2.11
CA GLY A 32 5.94 5.97 -1.43
C GLY A 32 5.71 5.74 0.07
N GLU A 33 5.09 6.70 0.73
CA GLU A 33 5.01 6.74 2.19
C GLU A 33 3.72 6.11 2.70
N ILE A 34 3.85 5.18 3.65
CA ILE A 34 2.70 4.52 4.28
C ILE A 34 1.95 5.52 5.15
N LEU A 35 0.67 5.74 4.87
CA LEU A 35 -0.19 6.61 5.65
C LEU A 35 -0.78 5.87 6.83
N CYS A 36 -1.36 4.71 6.58
CA CYS A 36 -1.98 3.88 7.60
C CYS A 36 -2.13 2.43 7.13
N ASN A 37 -2.38 1.57 8.11
CA ASN A 37 -2.81 0.20 7.89
C ASN A 37 -4.22 0.05 8.45
N VAL A 38 -5.09 -0.58 7.68
CA VAL A 38 -6.43 -1.00 8.12
C VAL A 38 -6.41 -2.52 8.27
N TRP A 39 -6.89 -3.01 9.41
CA TRP A 39 -6.99 -4.43 9.73
C TRP A 39 -8.35 -4.81 10.28
#